data_AF-A0A6L7A802-F1
#
_entry.id   AF-A0A6L7A802-F1
#
_cell.length_a   1.000
_cell.length_b   1.000
_cell.length_c   1.000
_cell.angle_alpha   90.00
_cell.angle_beta   90.00
_cell.angle_gamma   90.00
#
_symmetry.space_group_name_H-M   'P 1'
#
loop_
_entity.id
_entity.type
_entity.pdbx_description
1 polymer ?
#
loop_
_entity_poly.entity_id
_entity_poly.type
_entity_poly.pdbx_seq_one_letter_code
_entity_poly.pdbx_strand_id
1 'polypeptide(L)'
;VHNVPNYVMVGGFFILGLSTFSIMLAIILSAFFIAAVMVLNGAAGSKYGVPFAMILRASYGVRGALFPGLLRGGIAAIMWFGLQCYAGSLACLILIGKIWPGFLTLGGDFTLLGLSLPGLITFLLFWLVNVGIGFGGGKVLNKFTAILNPCIYIVFGGMAIWAISLVGIGPIFDYIPSGIQKAENSGFLFLVVINAVVAVWAAPAVSASD
;
A
#
# COMPACT_ATOMS: atom_id res chain seq x y z
N VAL A 1 6.59 -1.37 1.54
CA VAL A 1 6.45 -2.48 0.55
C VAL A 1 5.19 -3.30 0.83
N HIS A 2 4.97 -3.71 2.08
CA HIS A 2 3.79 -4.44 2.52
C HIS A 2 2.71 -3.48 3.04
N ASN A 3 1.65 -3.30 2.27
CA ASN A 3 0.47 -2.55 2.71
C ASN A 3 -0.80 -3.21 2.16
N VAL A 4 -1.91 -3.08 2.88
CA VAL A 4 -3.19 -3.73 2.53
C VAL A 4 -3.67 -3.34 1.12
N PRO A 5 -3.65 -2.05 0.73
CA PRO A 5 -4.12 -1.62 -0.60
C PRO A 5 -3.40 -2.30 -1.76
N ASN A 6 -2.08 -2.51 -1.65
CA ASN A 6 -1.30 -3.17 -2.69
C ASN A 6 -1.73 -4.63 -2.88
N TYR A 7 -2.04 -5.34 -1.78
CA TYR A 7 -2.53 -6.71 -1.86
C TYR A 7 -3.93 -6.79 -2.48
N VAL A 8 -4.81 -5.85 -2.10
CA VAL A 8 -6.16 -5.75 -2.69
C VAL A 8 -6.08 -5.42 -4.18
N MET A 9 -5.18 -4.51 -4.58
CA MET A 9 -4.94 -4.18 -5.99
C MET A 9 -4.51 -5.41 -6.80
N VAL A 10 -3.54 -6.18 -6.30
CA VAL A 10 -3.09 -7.41 -6.98
C VAL A 10 -4.23 -8.43 -7.09
N GLY A 11 -5.02 -8.60 -6.04
CA GLY A 11 -6.24 -9.41 -6.08
C GLY A 11 -7.23 -8.94 -7.16
N GLY A 12 -7.37 -7.63 -7.33
CA GLY A 12 -8.23 -7.01 -8.34
C GLY A 12 -7.77 -7.28 -9.78
N PHE A 13 -6.47 -7.48 -10.04
CA PHE A 13 -5.98 -7.75 -11.41
C PHE A 13 -6.49 -9.08 -11.98
N PHE A 14 -6.81 -10.06 -11.13
CA PHE A 14 -7.40 -11.32 -11.59
C PHE A 14 -8.78 -11.10 -12.24
N ILE A 15 -9.48 -10.02 -11.89
CA ILE A 15 -10.77 -9.66 -12.50
C ILE A 15 -10.60 -9.31 -13.99
N LEU A 16 -9.40 -8.92 -14.42
CA LEU A 16 -9.10 -8.60 -15.83
C LEU A 16 -9.03 -9.86 -16.72
N GLY A 17 -9.13 -11.06 -16.17
CA GLY A 17 -9.06 -12.31 -16.93
C GLY A 17 -7.67 -12.61 -17.51
N LEU A 18 -6.63 -11.96 -16.99
CA LEU A 18 -5.22 -12.23 -17.31
C LEU A 18 -4.73 -13.47 -16.57
N SER A 19 -3.79 -14.20 -17.17
CA SER A 19 -3.14 -15.33 -16.48
C SER A 19 -2.31 -14.84 -15.30
N THR A 20 -2.22 -15.66 -14.25
CA THR A 20 -1.41 -15.39 -13.05
C THR A 20 0.03 -15.04 -13.42
N PHE A 21 0.61 -15.78 -14.38
CA PHE A 21 1.97 -15.54 -14.83
C PHE A 21 2.15 -14.15 -15.46
N SER A 22 1.22 -13.72 -16.32
CA SER A 22 1.27 -12.39 -16.94
C SER A 22 1.16 -11.27 -15.89
N ILE A 23 0.29 -11.43 -14.89
CA ILE A 23 0.17 -10.46 -13.80
C ILE A 23 1.48 -10.39 -13.00
N MET A 24 2.07 -11.54 -12.65
CA MET A 24 3.34 -11.59 -11.94
C MET A 24 4.47 -10.93 -12.74
N LEU A 25 4.55 -11.22 -14.04
CA LEU A 25 5.56 -10.62 -14.91
C LEU A 25 5.39 -9.10 -15.01
N ALA A 26 4.15 -8.60 -15.13
CA ALA A 26 3.87 -7.16 -15.12
C ALA A 26 4.33 -6.49 -13.82
N ILE A 27 4.09 -7.11 -12.67
CA ILE A 27 4.53 -6.60 -11.35
C ILE A 27 6.06 -6.54 -11.29
N ILE A 28 6.75 -7.60 -11.75
CA ILE A 28 8.23 -7.66 -11.75
C ILE A 28 8.83 -6.56 -12.63
N LEU A 29 8.33 -6.41 -13.87
CA LEU A 29 8.82 -5.38 -14.79
C LEU A 29 8.56 -3.97 -14.24
N SER A 30 7.39 -3.75 -13.65
CA SER A 30 7.06 -2.49 -12.99
C SER A 30 8.03 -2.18 -11.85
N ALA A 31 8.37 -3.18 -11.03
CA ALA A 31 9.31 -3.01 -9.93
C ALA A 31 10.71 -2.62 -10.41
N PHE A 32 11.22 -3.22 -11.49
CA PHE A 32 12.49 -2.80 -12.10
C PHE A 32 12.44 -1.36 -12.61
N PHE A 33 11.36 -0.99 -13.28
CA PHE A 33 11.17 0.37 -13.79
C PHE A 33 11.11 1.40 -12.64
N ILE A 34 10.30 1.14 -11.61
CA ILE A 34 10.19 2.01 -10.43
C ILE A 34 11.55 2.11 -9.72
N ALA A 35 12.27 1.00 -9.55
CA ALA A 35 13.58 0.99 -8.92
C ALA A 35 14.58 1.89 -9.67
N ALA A 36 14.60 1.81 -11.01
CA ALA A 36 15.45 2.69 -11.82
C ALA A 36 15.08 4.18 -11.61
N VAL A 37 13.79 4.52 -11.63
CA VAL A 37 13.31 5.91 -11.39
C VAL A 37 13.68 6.38 -9.98
N MET A 38 13.54 5.53 -8.96
CA MET A 38 13.90 5.84 -7.58
C MET A 38 15.40 6.10 -7.42
N VAL A 39 16.25 5.27 -8.04
CA VAL A 39 17.71 5.46 -8.00
C VAL A 39 18.09 6.79 -8.64
N LEU A 40 17.51 7.13 -9.79
CA LEU A 40 17.78 8.38 -10.49
C LEU A 40 17.32 9.61 -9.68
N ASN A 41 16.12 9.59 -9.10
CA ASN A 41 15.61 10.71 -8.29
C ASN A 41 16.26 10.80 -6.90
N GLY A 42 16.69 9.68 -6.33
CA GLY A 42 17.36 9.61 -5.03
C GLY A 42 18.83 10.02 -5.08
N ALA A 43 19.46 10.06 -6.25
CA ALA A 43 20.90 10.32 -6.39
C ALA A 43 21.33 11.66 -5.77
N ALA A 44 20.58 12.74 -6.02
CA ALA A 44 20.89 14.05 -5.46
C ALA A 44 20.66 14.12 -3.94
N GLY A 45 19.57 13.52 -3.45
CA GLY A 45 19.28 13.45 -2.01
C GLY A 45 20.34 12.66 -1.25
N SER A 46 20.76 11.51 -1.80
CA SER A 46 21.80 10.66 -1.19
C SER A 46 23.17 11.33 -1.19
N LYS A 47 23.56 12.00 -2.28
CA LYS A 47 24.89 12.63 -2.38
C LYS A 47 25.02 13.91 -1.55
N TYR A 48 23.97 14.73 -1.51
CA TYR A 48 24.03 16.08 -0.92
C TYR A 48 23.22 16.23 0.37
N GLY A 49 22.47 15.20 0.79
CA GLY A 49 21.62 15.26 1.99
C GLY A 49 20.47 16.26 1.88
N VAL A 50 20.06 16.59 0.65
CA VAL A 50 19.01 17.59 0.40
C VAL A 50 17.64 16.93 0.27
N PRO A 51 16.61 17.46 0.95
CA PRO A 51 15.27 16.89 0.90
C PRO A 51 14.58 17.16 -0.44
N PHE A 52 13.57 16.37 -0.76
CA PHE A 52 12.76 16.48 -1.98
C PHE A 52 12.26 17.89 -2.22
N ALA A 53 11.73 18.54 -1.18
CA ALA A 53 11.19 19.91 -1.28
C ALA A 53 12.25 20.94 -1.70
N MET A 54 13.53 20.70 -1.41
CA MET A 54 14.64 21.55 -1.86
C MET A 54 15.01 21.26 -3.31
N ILE A 55 15.10 19.98 -3.69
CA ILE A 55 15.38 19.55 -5.07
C ILE A 55 14.32 20.11 -6.03
N LEU A 56 13.05 20.13 -5.61
CA LEU A 56 11.94 20.64 -6.39
C LEU A 56 12.12 22.11 -6.84
N ARG A 57 12.82 22.93 -6.04
CA ARG A 57 13.10 24.34 -6.35
C ARG A 57 14.05 24.50 -7.52
N ALA A 58 14.90 23.51 -7.80
CA ALA A 58 15.79 23.55 -8.95
C ALA A 58 15.00 23.44 -10.28
N SER A 59 13.89 22.70 -10.29
CA SER A 59 13.05 22.53 -11.49
C SER A 59 11.94 23.58 -11.62
N TYR A 60 11.29 23.95 -10.52
CA TYR A 60 10.11 24.82 -10.52
C TYR A 60 10.35 26.23 -9.94
N GLY A 61 11.56 26.52 -9.50
CA GLY A 61 11.87 27.75 -8.75
C GLY A 61 11.25 27.76 -7.35
N VAL A 62 11.52 28.82 -6.59
CA VAL A 62 11.12 28.92 -5.17
C VAL A 62 9.60 28.94 -4.99
N ARG A 63 8.88 29.72 -5.82
CA ARG A 63 7.42 29.83 -5.75
C ARG A 63 6.71 28.69 -6.48
N GLY A 64 7.23 28.23 -7.62
CA GLY A 64 6.59 27.15 -8.38
C GLY A 64 6.68 25.80 -7.65
N ALA A 65 7.71 25.59 -6.83
CA ALA A 65 7.84 24.39 -5.99
C ALA A 65 6.69 24.19 -4.99
N LEU A 66 5.91 25.23 -4.67
CA LEU A 66 4.76 25.09 -3.76
C LEU A 66 3.67 24.20 -4.35
N PHE A 67 3.45 24.24 -5.67
CA PHE A 67 2.35 23.49 -6.28
C PHE A 67 2.59 21.96 -6.25
N PRO A 68 3.72 21.41 -6.76
CA PRO A 68 3.97 19.98 -6.66
C PRO A 68 4.19 19.55 -5.20
N GLY A 69 4.76 20.41 -4.37
CA GLY A 69 4.91 20.18 -2.93
C GLY A 69 3.56 19.97 -2.22
N LEU A 70 2.57 20.81 -2.51
CA LEU A 70 1.22 20.70 -1.94
C LEU A 70 0.49 19.45 -2.45
N LEU A 71 0.55 19.18 -3.77
CA LEU A 71 -0.07 17.99 -4.35
C LEU A 71 0.49 16.71 -3.74
N ARG A 72 1.82 16.63 -3.59
CA ARG A 72 2.50 15.44 -3.10
C ARG A 72 2.42 15.28 -1.58
N GLY A 73 2.72 16.35 -0.84
CA GLY A 73 2.83 16.33 0.62
C GLY A 73 1.51 16.61 1.34
N GLY A 74 0.70 17.52 0.81
CA GLY A 74 -0.60 17.86 1.40
C GLY A 74 -1.67 16.87 0.98
N ILE A 75 -1.90 16.71 -0.33
CA ILE A 75 -3.06 15.96 -0.81
C ILE A 75 -2.76 14.46 -0.83
N ALA A 76 -1.76 14.03 -1.58
CA ALA A 76 -1.50 12.61 -1.78
C ALA A 76 -1.07 11.89 -0.48
N ALA A 77 -0.19 12.50 0.33
CA ALA A 77 0.28 11.88 1.56
C ALA A 77 -0.83 11.75 2.62
N ILE A 78 -1.67 12.78 2.80
CA ILE A 78 -2.79 12.73 3.77
C ILE A 78 -3.83 11.70 3.33
N MET A 79 -4.20 11.66 2.04
CA MET A 79 -5.13 10.65 1.53
C MET A 79 -4.59 9.24 1.73
N TRP A 80 -3.30 9.02 1.44
CA TRP A 80 -2.68 7.71 1.61
C TRP A 80 -2.61 7.31 3.09
N PHE A 81 -2.23 8.23 3.97
CA PHE A 81 -2.22 7.98 5.40
C PHE A 81 -3.61 7.63 5.93
N GLY A 82 -4.65 8.38 5.54
CA GLY A 82 -6.03 8.11 5.93
C GLY A 82 -6.50 6.72 5.49
N LEU A 83 -6.20 6.34 4.24
CA LEU A 83 -6.58 5.04 3.70
C LEU A 83 -5.87 3.87 4.41
N GLN A 84 -4.58 4.02 4.73
CA GLN A 84 -3.86 3.00 5.51
C GLN A 84 -4.35 2.93 6.96
N CYS A 85 -4.64 4.08 7.57
CA CYS A 85 -5.17 4.16 8.93
C CYS A 85 -6.54 3.47 9.01
N TYR A 86 -7.39 3.66 8.00
CA TYR A 86 -8.68 2.99 7.90
C TYR A 86 -8.55 1.46 7.70
N ALA A 87 -7.68 1.03 6.78
CA ALA A 87 -7.43 -0.40 6.58
C ALA A 87 -6.90 -1.07 7.87
N GLY A 88 -6.00 -0.39 8.59
CA GLY A 88 -5.50 -0.86 9.88
C GLY A 88 -6.56 -0.88 10.98
N SER A 89 -7.44 0.11 11.02
CA SER A 89 -8.53 0.14 12.01
C SER A 89 -9.55 -0.96 11.82
N LEU A 90 -9.80 -1.38 10.56
CA LEU A 90 -10.62 -2.57 10.27
C LEU A 90 -9.98 -3.84 10.84
N ALA A 91 -8.67 -3.99 10.70
CA ALA A 91 -7.96 -5.12 11.32
C ALA A 91 -8.08 -5.09 12.86
N CYS A 92 -7.93 -3.92 13.48
CA CYS A 92 -8.17 -3.75 14.91
C CYS A 92 -9.60 -4.07 15.33
N LEU A 93 -10.59 -3.66 14.53
CA LEU A 93 -12.01 -3.96 14.76
C LEU A 93 -12.27 -5.46 14.76
N ILE A 94 -11.72 -6.19 13.79
CA ILE A 94 -11.84 -7.65 13.71
C ILE A 94 -11.19 -8.32 14.92
N LEU A 95 -10.00 -7.86 15.34
CA LEU A 95 -9.30 -8.42 16.50
C LEU A 95 -10.08 -8.20 17.80
N ILE A 96 -10.57 -6.97 18.04
CA ILE A 96 -11.35 -6.65 19.23
C ILE A 96 -12.68 -7.41 19.21
N GLY A 97 -13.37 -7.45 18.06
CA GLY A 97 -14.62 -8.19 17.91
C GLY A 97 -14.46 -9.70 18.16
N LYS A 98 -13.28 -10.26 17.87
CA LYS A 98 -12.99 -11.67 18.17
C LYS A 98 -12.78 -11.94 19.67
N ILE A 99 -12.25 -10.98 20.41
CA ILE A 99 -12.02 -11.09 21.86
C ILE A 99 -13.29 -10.72 22.63
N TRP A 100 -14.00 -9.70 22.18
CA TRP A 100 -15.22 -9.17 22.78
C TRP A 100 -16.28 -8.92 21.71
N PRO A 101 -17.12 -9.93 21.38
CA PRO A 101 -18.14 -9.81 20.33
C PRO A 101 -19.17 -8.71 20.59
N GLY A 102 -19.49 -8.44 21.86
CA GLY A 102 -20.41 -7.36 22.26
C GLY A 102 -19.90 -5.96 21.93
N PHE A 103 -18.62 -5.79 21.62
CA PHE A 103 -18.09 -4.53 21.11
C PHE A 103 -18.65 -4.18 19.73
N LEU A 104 -18.97 -5.17 18.88
CA LEU A 104 -19.46 -4.94 17.52
C LEU A 104 -20.89 -4.38 17.48
N THR A 105 -21.66 -4.59 18.53
CA THR A 105 -23.04 -4.09 18.65
C THR A 105 -23.15 -2.79 19.44
N LEU A 106 -22.01 -2.26 19.91
CA LEU A 106 -21.96 -1.03 20.69
C LEU A 106 -22.49 0.15 19.84
N GLY A 107 -23.44 0.91 20.35
CA GLY A 107 -24.00 2.08 19.66
C GLY A 107 -25.14 1.80 18.67
N GLY A 108 -25.57 0.54 18.51
CA GLY A 108 -26.72 0.19 17.66
C GLY A 108 -26.57 0.71 16.23
N ASP A 109 -27.57 1.48 15.77
CA ASP A 109 -27.60 2.06 14.41
C ASP A 109 -26.82 3.37 14.26
N PHE A 110 -26.03 3.76 15.28
CA PHE A 110 -25.22 4.97 15.20
C PHE A 110 -24.18 4.87 14.07
N THR A 111 -24.25 5.82 13.14
CA THR A 111 -23.29 5.96 12.05
C THR A 111 -22.82 7.39 11.93
N LEU A 112 -21.51 7.57 11.76
CA LEU A 112 -20.89 8.88 11.50
C LEU A 112 -19.85 8.71 10.40
N LEU A 113 -19.94 9.53 9.34
CA LEU A 113 -19.05 9.46 8.17
C LEU A 113 -19.00 8.05 7.52
N GLY A 114 -20.09 7.29 7.62
CA GLY A 114 -20.19 5.91 7.10
C GLY A 114 -19.57 4.84 8.00
N LEU A 115 -19.09 5.20 9.20
CA LEU A 115 -18.54 4.26 10.18
C LEU A 115 -19.51 4.05 11.34
N SER A 116 -19.62 2.80 11.78
CA SER A 116 -20.33 2.45 13.02
C SER A 116 -19.55 2.97 14.25
N LEU A 117 -20.22 3.10 15.40
CA LEU A 117 -19.55 3.50 16.65
C LEU A 117 -18.29 2.67 16.97
N PRO A 118 -18.31 1.32 16.87
CA PRO A 118 -17.13 0.50 17.09
C PRO A 118 -16.03 0.80 16.07
N GLY A 119 -16.39 1.04 14.80
CA GLY A 119 -15.45 1.40 13.75
C GLY A 119 -14.76 2.75 13.96
N LEU A 120 -15.49 3.74 14.48
CA LEU A 120 -14.91 5.04 14.85
C LEU A 120 -13.93 4.93 16.01
N ILE A 121 -14.30 4.16 17.04
CA ILE A 121 -13.44 3.93 18.20
C ILE A 121 -12.14 3.27 17.75
N THR A 122 -12.20 2.20 16.95
CA THR A 122 -10.98 1.53 16.48
C THR A 122 -10.19 2.39 15.50
N PHE A 123 -10.85 3.21 14.69
CA PHE A 123 -10.18 4.18 13.83
C PHE A 123 -9.39 5.20 14.63
N LEU A 124 -10.02 5.85 15.62
CA LEU A 124 -9.35 6.84 16.46
C LEU A 124 -8.22 6.22 17.27
N LEU A 125 -8.43 5.02 17.81
CA LEU A 125 -7.42 4.31 18.60
C LEU A 125 -6.21 3.96 17.73
N PHE A 126 -6.44 3.40 16.53
CA PHE A 126 -5.36 3.09 15.59
C PHE A 126 -4.65 4.36 15.10
N TRP A 127 -5.40 5.43 14.82
CA TRP A 127 -4.86 6.72 14.43
C TRP A 127 -3.96 7.31 15.51
N LEU A 128 -4.41 7.31 16.78
CA LEU A 128 -3.63 7.82 17.92
C LEU A 128 -2.33 7.05 18.10
N VAL A 129 -2.33 5.73 17.92
CA VAL A 129 -1.11 4.92 17.97
C VAL A 129 -0.14 5.32 16.86
N ASN A 130 -0.63 5.50 15.62
CA ASN A 130 0.20 5.94 14.51
C ASN A 130 0.79 7.33 14.74
N VAL A 131 -0.01 8.27 15.26
CA VAL A 131 0.45 9.62 15.62
C VAL A 131 1.49 9.56 16.74
N GLY A 132 1.27 8.75 17.77
CA GLY A 132 2.22 8.56 18.87
C GLY A 132 3.57 7.99 18.40
N ILE A 133 3.56 7.00 17.51
CA ILE A 133 4.78 6.48 16.87
C ILE A 133 5.44 7.57 16.01
N GLY A 134 4.66 8.37 15.29
CA GLY A 134 5.14 9.49 14.49
C GLY A 134 5.93 10.51 15.32
N PHE A 135 5.45 10.86 16.52
CA PHE A 135 6.17 11.73 17.45
C PHE A 135 7.46 11.12 18.01
N GLY A 136 7.57 9.78 18.05
CA GLY A 136 8.79 9.07 18.42
C GLY A 136 9.97 9.26 17.44
N GLY A 137 9.71 9.82 16.25
CA GLY A 137 10.71 10.12 15.24
C GLY A 137 11.32 8.88 14.57
N GLY A 138 12.32 9.12 13.71
CA GLY A 138 12.89 8.08 12.83
C GLY A 138 13.52 6.89 13.57
N LYS A 139 14.10 7.10 14.76
CA LYS A 139 14.73 5.99 15.53
C LYS A 139 13.70 4.97 16.01
N VAL A 140 12.57 5.43 16.54
CA VAL A 140 11.48 4.56 16.99
C VAL A 140 10.85 3.85 15.78
N LEU A 141 10.61 4.60 14.70
CA LEU A 141 10.06 4.05 13.47
C LEU A 141 10.97 2.95 12.86
N ASN A 142 12.28 3.18 12.82
CA ASN A 142 13.24 2.20 12.30
C ASN A 142 13.27 0.94 13.16
N LYS A 143 13.28 1.07 14.49
CA LYS A 143 13.25 -0.09 15.40
C LYS A 143 11.94 -0.87 15.27
N PHE A 144 10.81 -0.17 15.16
CA PHE A 144 9.50 -0.79 14.95
C PHE A 144 9.43 -1.54 13.62
N THR A 145 9.91 -0.91 12.55
CA THR A 145 9.95 -1.50 11.20
C THR A 145 10.88 -2.73 11.13
N ALA A 146 12.02 -2.69 11.82
CA ALA A 146 12.96 -3.81 11.88
C ALA A 146 12.36 -5.06 12.52
N ILE A 147 11.45 -4.90 13.49
CA ILE A 147 10.72 -6.01 14.12
C ILE A 147 9.56 -6.47 13.22
N LEU A 148 8.84 -5.52 12.62
CA LEU A 148 7.65 -5.79 11.82
C LEU A 148 7.98 -6.58 10.54
N ASN A 149 9.08 -6.25 9.86
CA ASN A 149 9.46 -6.86 8.59
C ASN A 149 9.58 -8.40 8.70
N PRO A 150 10.36 -8.99 9.63
CA PRO A 150 10.39 -10.44 9.85
C PRO A 150 9.01 -11.05 10.11
N CYS A 151 8.18 -10.43 10.95
CA CYS A 151 6.84 -10.92 11.26
C CYS A 151 5.97 -11.01 10.00
N ILE A 152 6.02 -10.00 9.13
CA ILE A 152 5.29 -10.00 7.87
C ILE A 152 5.77 -11.15 6.98
N TYR A 153 7.08 -11.37 6.83
CA TYR A 153 7.59 -12.46 6.00
C TYR A 153 7.20 -13.84 6.53
N ILE A 154 7.19 -14.03 7.85
CA ILE A 154 6.74 -15.28 8.47
C ILE A 154 5.27 -15.54 8.15
N VAL A 155 4.42 -14.52 8.30
CA VAL A 155 2.97 -14.66 8.06
C VAL A 155 2.69 -14.89 6.58
N PHE A 156 3.18 -14.03 5.67
CA PHE A 156 2.91 -14.16 4.24
C PHE A 156 3.60 -15.38 3.62
N GLY A 157 4.82 -15.70 4.04
CA GLY A 157 5.51 -16.92 3.64
C GLY A 157 4.77 -18.16 4.12
N GLY A 158 4.33 -18.17 5.39
CA GLY A 158 3.51 -19.24 5.95
C GLY A 158 2.19 -19.44 5.21
N MET A 159 1.47 -18.35 4.92
CA MET A 159 0.24 -18.39 4.12
C MET A 159 0.48 -18.91 2.70
N ALA A 160 1.59 -18.55 2.06
CA ALA A 160 1.94 -19.05 0.73
C ALA A 160 2.24 -20.56 0.76
N ILE A 161 3.03 -21.03 1.74
CA ILE A 161 3.31 -22.47 1.92
C ILE A 161 2.01 -23.23 2.19
N TRP A 162 1.15 -22.70 3.04
CA TRP A 162 -0.14 -23.30 3.35
C TRP A 162 -1.05 -23.40 2.11
N ALA A 163 -1.17 -22.33 1.32
CA ALA A 163 -1.94 -22.35 0.08
C ALA A 163 -1.40 -23.38 -0.94
N ILE A 164 -0.07 -23.44 -1.11
CA ILE A 164 0.58 -24.44 -1.97
C ILE A 164 0.33 -25.86 -1.45
N SER A 165 0.35 -26.07 -0.13
CA SER A 165 0.09 -27.40 0.45
C SER A 165 -1.34 -27.89 0.25
N LEU A 166 -2.30 -26.98 0.08
CA LEU A 166 -3.72 -27.30 -0.11
C LEU A 166 -4.06 -27.67 -1.56
N VAL A 167 -3.52 -26.93 -2.52
CA VAL A 167 -3.98 -27.00 -3.93
C VAL A 167 -2.84 -27.35 -4.89
N GLY A 168 -1.58 -27.29 -4.45
CA GLY A 168 -0.42 -27.40 -5.31
C GLY A 168 -0.16 -26.13 -6.13
N ILE A 169 0.96 -26.13 -6.87
CA ILE A 169 1.42 -24.95 -7.60
C ILE A 169 0.68 -24.75 -8.94
N GLY A 170 0.36 -25.84 -9.64
CA GLY A 170 -0.30 -25.78 -10.96
C GLY A 170 -1.60 -24.98 -10.95
N PRO A 171 -2.57 -25.33 -10.08
CA PRO A 171 -3.84 -24.60 -10.02
C PRO A 171 -3.73 -23.12 -9.62
N ILE A 172 -2.65 -22.71 -8.96
CA ILE A 172 -2.39 -21.29 -8.64
C ILE A 172 -2.01 -20.51 -9.90
N PHE A 173 -1.17 -21.10 -10.76
CA PHE A 173 -0.79 -20.47 -12.03
C PHE A 173 -1.91 -20.48 -13.06
N ASP A 174 -2.75 -21.51 -13.05
CA ASP A 174 -3.90 -21.68 -13.95
C ASP A 174 -5.19 -21.04 -13.41
N TYR A 175 -5.10 -20.29 -12.30
CA TYR A 175 -6.26 -19.68 -11.65
C TYR A 175 -6.96 -18.67 -12.57
N ILE A 176 -8.26 -18.86 -12.76
CA ILE A 176 -9.16 -17.91 -13.42
C ILE A 176 -10.39 -17.75 -12.51
N PRO A 177 -10.78 -16.52 -12.14
CA PRO A 177 -11.97 -16.32 -11.31
C PRO A 177 -13.24 -16.84 -11.98
N SER A 178 -14.13 -17.42 -11.19
CA SER A 178 -15.44 -17.90 -11.64
C SER A 178 -16.26 -16.76 -12.25
N GLY A 179 -16.75 -16.94 -13.49
CA GLY A 179 -17.57 -15.94 -14.18
C GLY A 179 -16.79 -14.93 -15.03
N ILE A 180 -15.47 -15.07 -15.11
CA ILE A 180 -14.61 -14.18 -15.90
C ILE A 180 -14.06 -14.94 -17.10
N GLN A 181 -14.29 -14.40 -18.30
CA GLN A 181 -13.70 -14.93 -19.52
C GLN A 181 -12.23 -14.52 -19.64
N LYS A 182 -11.44 -15.33 -20.34
CA LYS A 182 -10.04 -14.97 -20.63
C LYS A 182 -10.00 -13.65 -21.39
N ALA A 183 -9.05 -12.80 -21.01
CA ALA A 183 -8.83 -11.49 -21.61
C ALA A 183 -8.68 -11.55 -23.14
N GLU A 184 -9.63 -10.93 -23.87
CA GLU A 184 -9.55 -10.81 -25.33
C GLU A 184 -8.32 -10.01 -25.79
N ASN A 185 -7.96 -8.95 -25.06
CA ASN A 185 -6.82 -8.08 -25.38
C ASN A 185 -5.74 -8.14 -24.29
N SER A 186 -5.14 -9.32 -24.14
CA SER A 186 -4.18 -9.62 -23.07
C SER A 186 -2.95 -8.69 -23.06
N GLY A 187 -2.48 -8.22 -24.21
CA GLY A 187 -1.33 -7.31 -24.30
C GLY A 187 -1.63 -5.90 -23.77
N PHE A 188 -2.80 -5.34 -24.10
CA PHE A 188 -3.21 -4.03 -23.58
C PHE A 188 -3.45 -4.08 -22.07
N LEU A 189 -4.16 -5.11 -21.59
CA LEU A 189 -4.44 -5.27 -20.17
C LEU A 189 -3.16 -5.50 -19.34
N PHE A 190 -2.15 -6.16 -19.92
CA PHE A 190 -0.83 -6.27 -19.31
C PHE A 190 -0.19 -4.88 -19.06
N LEU A 191 -0.27 -3.97 -20.04
CA LEU A 191 0.21 -2.59 -19.87
C LEU A 191 -0.62 -1.81 -18.84
N VAL A 192 -1.92 -2.08 -18.74
CA VAL A 192 -2.79 -1.50 -17.69
C VAL A 192 -2.33 -1.93 -16.30
N VAL A 193 -1.99 -3.20 -16.11
CA VAL A 193 -1.42 -3.70 -14.84
C VAL A 193 -0.10 -3.01 -14.52
N ILE A 194 0.80 -2.87 -15.51
CA ILE A 194 2.06 -2.14 -15.31
C ILE A 194 1.80 -0.71 -14.87
N ASN A 195 0.93 0.01 -15.60
CA ASN A 195 0.60 1.39 -15.28
C ASN A 195 0.00 1.53 -13.87
N ALA A 196 -0.88 0.62 -13.46
CA ALA A 196 -1.47 0.62 -12.13
C ALA A 196 -0.42 0.43 -11.03
N VAL A 197 0.52 -0.50 -11.21
CA VAL A 197 1.61 -0.73 -10.25
C VAL A 197 2.55 0.48 -10.20
N VAL A 198 2.93 1.04 -11.36
CA VAL A 198 3.77 2.25 -11.43
C VAL A 198 3.08 3.44 -10.76
N ALA A 199 1.78 3.64 -10.98
CA ALA A 199 1.03 4.76 -10.41
C ALA A 199 1.02 4.76 -8.87
N VAL A 200 0.87 3.59 -8.23
CA VAL A 200 0.91 3.46 -6.77
C VAL A 200 2.27 3.89 -6.20
N TRP A 201 3.35 3.59 -6.91
CA TRP A 201 4.71 3.86 -6.46
C TRP A 201 5.29 5.17 -7.00
N ALA A 202 4.58 5.88 -7.88
CA ALA A 202 5.03 7.13 -8.47
C ALA A 202 5.32 8.20 -7.40
N ALA A 203 4.45 8.30 -6.38
CA ALA A 203 4.62 9.27 -5.30
C ALA A 203 5.91 9.05 -4.48
N PRO A 204 6.23 7.84 -3.99
CA PRO A 204 7.55 7.54 -3.43
C PRO A 204 8.70 7.70 -4.44
N ALA A 205 8.48 7.36 -5.71
CA ALA A 205 9.54 7.37 -6.71
C ALA A 205 10.09 8.77 -6.99
N VAL A 206 9.23 9.78 -7.01
CA VAL A 206 9.64 11.18 -7.21
C VAL A 206 10.18 11.84 -5.95
N SER A 207 9.84 11.33 -4.77
CA SER A 207 10.25 11.89 -3.47
C SER A 207 11.25 11.00 -2.73
N ALA A 208 12.05 10.20 -3.45
CA ALA A 208 12.98 9.23 -2.86
C ALA A 208 14.14 9.85 -2.05
N SER A 209 14.23 11.18 -2.01
CA SER A 209 15.24 11.93 -1.25
C SER A 209 14.85 12.20 0.20
N ASP A 210 13.57 12.03 0.55
CA ASP A 210 13.04 12.12 1.93
C ASP A 210 12.98 10.72 2.58
#